data_AF-A0A255PTN0-F1
#
_entry.id   AF-A0A255PTN0-F1
#
_cell.length_a   1.000
_cell.length_b   1.000
_cell.length_c   1.000
_cell.angle_alpha   90.00
_cell.angle_beta   90.00
_cell.angle_gamma   90.00
#
_symmetry.space_group_name_H-M   'P 1'
#
loop_
_entity.id
_entity.type
_entity.pdbx_description
1 polymer ?
#
loop_
_entity_poly.entity_id
_entity_poly.type
_entity_poly.pdbx_seq_one_letter_code
_entity_poly.pdbx_strand_id
1 'polypeptide(L)'
;MADVELDPDTERYAYSPKALARLVLSYELRELADRAAVGVSTGSDDYAEPGEEVGDALALVHQAQEVLTRAVIFERAKGTSWEAIAEQMEMKRQSAHERYREAEQTWKNALHEPFNPLPPGARPTYEYLRLHEAAYAPIAAGRSLDEWAEEHGKGEHAVTGGLPTLSLLDEMGQLLDGLKYLYRDMYKRPDPVARLRLTERKAALLDRIAIEEGRPEAAVQAEEARALAAQLRAEIEGTA
;
A
#
# COMPACT_ATOMS: atom_id res chain seq x y z
N MET A 1 -6.71 -28.30 1.29
CA MET A 1 -6.41 -27.17 2.19
C MET A 1 -7.54 -26.20 1.99
N ALA A 2 -8.27 -25.84 3.04
CA ALA A 2 -9.40 -24.91 2.91
C ALA A 2 -8.87 -23.62 2.31
N ASP A 3 -9.49 -23.18 1.21
CA ASP A 3 -9.30 -21.86 0.63
C ASP A 3 -9.70 -20.89 1.74
N VAL A 4 -8.71 -20.38 2.49
CA VAL A 4 -8.95 -19.27 3.40
C VAL A 4 -9.32 -18.15 2.46
N GLU A 5 -10.60 -17.78 2.45
CA GLU A 5 -11.10 -16.65 1.68
C GLU A 5 -10.29 -15.44 2.14
N LEU A 6 -9.29 -15.11 1.32
CA LEU A 6 -8.31 -14.08 1.61
C LEU A 6 -9.08 -12.75 1.50
N ASP A 7 -9.32 -12.11 2.65
CA ASP A 7 -9.94 -10.80 2.72
C ASP A 7 -8.86 -9.75 2.42
N PRO A 8 -8.89 -9.10 1.24
CA PRO A 8 -7.91 -8.08 0.86
C PRO A 8 -7.85 -6.95 1.89
N ASP A 9 -8.95 -6.75 2.60
CA ASP A 9 -9.07 -5.70 3.60
C ASP A 9 -8.16 -5.93 4.82
N THR A 10 -7.76 -7.19 5.05
CA THR A 10 -6.86 -7.60 6.11
C THR A 10 -5.46 -7.96 5.62
N GLU A 11 -5.33 -8.50 4.40
CA GLU A 11 -4.05 -8.92 3.81
C GLU A 11 -2.99 -7.83 3.83
N ARG A 12 -3.34 -6.60 3.46
CA ARG A 12 -2.41 -5.47 3.41
C ARG A 12 -1.67 -5.21 4.73
N TYR A 13 -2.28 -5.61 5.85
CA TYR A 13 -1.68 -5.43 7.17
C TYR A 13 -0.62 -6.47 7.52
N ALA A 14 -0.50 -7.55 6.73
CA ALA A 14 0.60 -8.51 6.82
C ALA A 14 1.89 -8.00 6.15
N TYR A 15 1.82 -6.88 5.42
CA TYR A 15 2.95 -6.28 4.71
C TYR A 15 3.36 -4.96 5.35
N SER A 16 4.66 -4.69 5.41
CA SER A 16 5.16 -3.37 5.80
C SER A 16 4.79 -2.30 4.75
N PRO A 17 4.71 -1.00 5.12
CA PRO A 17 4.43 0.05 4.12
C PRO A 17 5.50 0.09 3.03
N LYS A 18 6.74 -0.28 3.37
CA LYS A 18 7.85 -0.45 2.44
C LYS A 18 7.62 -1.58 1.45
N ALA A 19 7.13 -2.74 1.90
CA ALA A 19 6.81 -3.86 1.02
C ALA A 19 5.68 -3.51 0.06
N LEU A 20 4.61 -2.88 0.56
CA LEU A 20 3.50 -2.41 -0.28
C LEU A 20 3.95 -1.39 -1.32
N ALA A 21 4.78 -0.41 -0.93
CA ALA A 21 5.33 0.56 -1.88
C ALA A 21 6.23 -0.10 -2.94
N ARG A 22 6.99 -1.14 -2.57
CA ARG A 22 7.81 -1.90 -3.52
C ARG A 22 6.95 -2.67 -4.53
N LEU A 23 5.85 -3.27 -4.07
CA LEU A 23 4.88 -3.97 -4.93
C LEU A 23 4.24 -3.01 -5.93
N VAL A 24 3.77 -1.85 -5.46
CA VAL A 24 3.20 -0.81 -6.34
C VAL A 24 4.23 -0.33 -7.37
N LEU A 25 5.48 -0.11 -6.96
CA LEU A 25 6.55 0.24 -7.91
C LEU A 25 6.79 -0.87 -8.95
N SER A 26 6.82 -2.14 -8.55
CA SER A 26 6.93 -3.26 -9.49
C SER A 26 5.76 -3.31 -10.46
N TYR A 27 4.55 -3.06 -9.97
CA TYR A 27 3.33 -3.03 -10.76
C TYR A 27 3.41 -1.98 -11.87
N GLU A 28 3.70 -0.73 -11.52
CA GLU A 28 3.76 0.36 -12.50
C GLU A 28 4.92 0.18 -13.49
N LEU A 29 6.02 -0.44 -13.06
CA LEU A 29 7.14 -0.81 -13.95
C LEU A 29 6.74 -1.88 -14.96
N ARG A 30 5.96 -2.89 -14.53
CA ARG A 30 5.39 -3.89 -15.44
C ARG A 30 4.48 -3.22 -16.47
N GLU A 31 3.52 -2.42 -16.01
CA GLU A 31 2.57 -1.71 -16.89
C GLU A 31 3.29 -0.82 -17.91
N LEU A 32 4.35 -0.12 -17.48
CA LEU A 32 5.18 0.68 -18.38
C LEU A 32 5.92 -0.20 -19.41
N ALA A 33 6.48 -1.33 -18.99
CA ALA A 33 7.19 -2.25 -19.88
C ALA A 33 6.26 -2.86 -20.93
N ASP A 34 5.08 -3.34 -20.51
CA ASP A 34 4.07 -3.93 -21.40
C ASP A 34 3.57 -2.89 -22.40
N ARG A 35 3.27 -1.67 -21.94
CA ARG A 35 2.86 -0.58 -22.84
C ARG A 35 3.96 -0.20 -23.83
N ALA A 36 5.20 -0.11 -23.38
CA ALA A 36 6.32 0.20 -24.27
C ALA A 36 6.56 -0.91 -25.30
N ALA A 37 6.35 -2.18 -24.92
CA ALA A 37 6.50 -3.32 -25.83
C ALA A 37 5.46 -3.30 -26.96
N VAL A 38 4.22 -2.87 -26.68
CA VAL A 38 3.17 -2.73 -27.71
C VAL A 38 3.61 -1.78 -28.83
N GLY A 39 4.20 -0.64 -28.48
CA GLY A 39 4.66 0.38 -29.46
C GLY A 39 5.88 -0.02 -30.30
N VAL A 40 6.44 -1.22 -30.14
CA VAL A 40 7.55 -1.72 -30.98
C VAL A 40 7.03 -2.30 -32.30
N SER A 41 5.78 -2.78 -32.32
CA SER A 41 5.20 -3.43 -33.49
C SER A 41 4.82 -2.40 -34.55
N THR A 42 5.41 -2.51 -35.75
CA THR A 42 5.04 -1.66 -36.91
C THR A 42 3.87 -2.23 -37.72
N GLY A 43 3.24 -3.31 -37.25
CA GLY A 43 2.23 -4.05 -38.01
C GLY A 43 0.92 -3.29 -38.20
N SER A 44 0.72 -2.21 -37.45
CA SER A 44 -0.50 -1.38 -37.45
C SER A 44 -0.29 0.02 -38.04
N ASP A 45 0.94 0.39 -38.44
CA ASP A 45 1.28 1.76 -38.87
C ASP A 45 0.42 2.25 -40.04
N ASP A 46 0.11 1.36 -40.98
CA ASP A 46 -0.74 1.66 -42.15
C ASP A 46 -2.20 1.98 -41.76
N TYR A 47 -2.62 1.63 -40.55
CA TYR A 47 -3.95 1.87 -40.00
C TYR A 47 -3.99 2.97 -38.93
N ALA A 48 -2.82 3.51 -38.55
CA ALA A 48 -2.73 4.53 -37.52
C ALA A 48 -3.31 5.87 -38.00
N GLU A 49 -4.06 6.53 -37.12
CA GLU A 49 -4.56 7.88 -37.39
C GLU A 49 -3.43 8.92 -37.32
N PRO A 50 -3.51 10.04 -38.06
CA PRO A 50 -2.51 11.10 -37.96
C PRO A 50 -2.34 11.61 -36.52
N GLY A 51 -1.15 11.39 -35.96
CA GLY A 51 -0.77 11.84 -34.61
C GLY A 51 -0.95 10.80 -33.49
N GLU A 52 -1.46 9.60 -33.80
CA GLU A 52 -1.64 8.50 -32.85
C GLU A 52 -0.31 8.15 -32.13
N GLU A 53 0.77 7.97 -32.88
CA GLU A 53 2.12 7.69 -32.35
C GLU A 53 2.62 8.75 -31.34
N VAL A 54 2.28 10.02 -31.57
CA VAL A 54 2.64 11.11 -30.64
C VAL A 54 1.80 11.01 -29.37
N GLY A 55 0.52 10.64 -29.50
CA GLY A 55 -0.37 10.37 -28.37
C GLY A 55 0.14 9.21 -27.51
N ASP A 56 0.55 8.12 -28.13
CA ASP A 56 1.09 6.94 -27.45
C ASP A 56 2.42 7.23 -26.76
N ALA A 57 3.33 7.95 -27.43
CA ALA A 57 4.57 8.42 -26.82
C ALA A 57 4.31 9.34 -25.61
N LEU A 58 3.32 10.22 -25.69
CA LEU A 58 2.94 11.09 -24.56
C LEU A 58 2.36 10.26 -23.40
N ALA A 59 1.55 9.25 -23.69
CA ALA A 59 1.01 8.34 -22.67
C ALA A 59 2.13 7.57 -21.96
N LEU A 60 3.17 7.14 -22.69
CA LEU A 60 4.36 6.52 -22.10
C LEU A 60 5.13 7.48 -21.18
N VAL A 61 5.28 8.75 -21.58
CA VAL A 61 5.93 9.78 -20.74
C VAL A 61 5.15 9.98 -19.44
N HIS A 62 3.82 10.06 -19.49
CA HIS A 62 2.99 10.18 -18.29
C HIS A 62 3.12 8.95 -17.37
N GLN A 63 3.10 7.74 -17.93
CA GLN A 63 3.28 6.51 -17.15
C GLN A 63 4.67 6.45 -16.50
N ALA A 64 5.72 6.87 -17.21
CA ALA A 64 7.07 6.96 -16.65
C ALA A 64 7.18 7.98 -15.49
N GLN A 65 6.44 9.08 -15.56
CA GLN A 65 6.36 10.04 -14.46
C GLN A 65 5.63 9.44 -13.23
N GLU A 66 4.63 8.60 -13.44
CA GLU A 66 3.97 7.88 -12.35
C GLU A 66 4.91 6.86 -11.69
N VAL A 67 5.67 6.09 -12.49
CA VAL A 67 6.73 5.20 -11.99
C VAL A 67 7.75 5.97 -11.14
N LEU A 68 8.19 7.14 -11.59
CA LEU A 68 9.10 7.99 -10.81
C LEU A 68 8.48 8.42 -9.48
N THR A 69 7.20 8.78 -9.48
CA THR A 69 6.46 9.12 -8.26
C THR A 69 6.40 7.93 -7.29
N ARG A 70 6.12 6.70 -7.78
CA ARG A 70 6.17 5.48 -6.96
C ARG A 70 7.56 5.17 -6.43
N ALA A 71 8.60 5.40 -7.23
CA ALA A 71 9.98 5.19 -6.82
C ALA A 71 10.36 6.12 -5.66
N VAL A 72 9.94 7.39 -5.73
CA VAL A 72 10.10 8.35 -4.63
C VAL A 72 9.35 7.87 -3.39
N ILE A 73 8.09 7.42 -3.51
CA ILE A 73 7.31 6.89 -2.39
C ILE A 73 8.01 5.67 -1.75
N PHE A 74 8.52 4.75 -2.56
CA PHE A 74 9.27 3.59 -2.06
C PHE A 74 10.54 3.98 -1.31
N GLU A 75 11.34 4.88 -1.86
CA GLU A 75 12.55 5.39 -1.17
C GLU A 75 12.20 6.12 0.13
N ARG A 76 11.12 6.91 0.14
CA ARG A 76 10.61 7.54 1.37
C ARG A 76 10.14 6.51 2.40
N ALA A 77 9.46 5.44 1.99
CA ALA A 77 9.04 4.35 2.86
C ALA A 77 10.23 3.53 3.41
N LYS A 78 11.36 3.52 2.70
CA LYS A 78 12.63 2.94 3.15
C LYS A 78 13.40 3.85 4.13
N GLY A 79 12.97 5.11 4.29
CA GLY A 79 13.62 6.09 5.17
C GLY A 79 14.64 6.98 4.48
N THR A 80 14.75 6.95 3.15
CA THR A 80 15.68 7.78 2.38
C THR A 80 15.34 9.26 2.52
N SER A 81 16.34 10.11 2.76
CA SER A 81 16.14 11.55 2.96
C SER A 81 15.79 12.28 1.65
N TRP A 82 15.15 13.45 1.77
CA TRP A 82 14.86 14.29 0.61
C TRP A 82 16.12 14.81 -0.07
N GLU A 83 17.20 15.00 0.70
CA GLU A 83 18.52 15.36 0.21
C GLU A 83 19.05 14.31 -0.76
N ALA A 84 19.05 13.03 -0.36
CA ALA A 84 19.55 11.94 -1.19
C ALA A 84 18.67 11.72 -2.44
N ILE A 85 17.34 11.82 -2.30
CA ILE A 85 16.43 11.73 -3.44
C ILE A 85 16.68 12.88 -4.43
N ALA A 86 16.83 14.10 -3.94
CA ALA A 86 17.04 15.27 -4.80
C ALA A 86 18.40 15.21 -5.52
N GLU A 87 19.43 14.68 -4.86
CA GLU A 87 20.73 14.43 -5.47
C GLU A 87 20.63 13.47 -6.66
N GLN A 88 19.91 12.34 -6.52
CA GLN A 88 19.69 11.39 -7.61
C GLN A 88 18.88 11.98 -8.78
N MET A 89 18.04 12.97 -8.49
CA MET A 89 17.19 13.64 -9.49
C MET A 89 17.80 14.95 -10.02
N GLU A 90 19.06 15.24 -9.67
CA GLU A 90 19.79 16.45 -10.06
C GLU A 90 19.02 17.75 -9.77
N MET A 91 18.33 17.81 -8.63
CA MET A 91 17.53 18.96 -8.22
C MET A 91 17.78 19.37 -6.76
N LYS A 92 17.24 20.52 -6.37
CA LYS A 92 17.33 20.99 -4.98
C LYS A 92 16.41 20.16 -4.09
N ARG A 93 16.86 19.89 -2.86
CA ARG A 93 16.06 19.24 -1.80
C ARG A 93 14.65 19.82 -1.67
N GLN A 94 14.55 21.15 -1.61
CA GLN A 94 13.26 21.84 -1.46
C GLN A 94 12.34 21.57 -2.65
N SER A 95 12.87 21.57 -3.88
CA SER A 95 12.10 21.29 -5.09
C SER A 95 11.59 19.84 -5.12
N ALA A 96 12.42 18.87 -4.72
CA ALA A 96 11.97 17.47 -4.61
C ALA A 96 10.86 17.31 -3.57
N HIS A 97 11.04 17.91 -2.39
CA HIS A 97 10.03 17.86 -1.33
C HIS A 97 8.72 18.54 -1.76
N GLU A 98 8.77 19.75 -2.32
CA GLU A 98 7.57 20.46 -2.79
C GLU A 98 6.82 19.69 -3.86
N ARG A 99 7.54 19.04 -4.78
CA ARG A 99 6.96 18.26 -5.88
C ARG A 99 6.28 16.98 -5.41
N TYR A 100 6.86 16.26 -4.43
CA TYR A 100 6.40 14.91 -4.09
C TYR A 100 5.74 14.78 -2.71
N ARG A 101 5.73 15.82 -1.87
CA ARG A 101 5.09 15.79 -0.54
C ARG A 101 3.62 15.39 -0.59
N GLU A 102 2.89 15.84 -1.60
CA GLU A 102 1.46 15.57 -1.72
C GLU A 102 1.20 14.10 -2.08
N ALA A 103 1.99 13.56 -3.00
CA ALA A 103 1.95 12.14 -3.34
C ALA A 103 2.35 11.26 -2.14
N GLU A 104 3.41 11.61 -1.41
CA GLU A 104 3.83 10.91 -0.19
C GLU A 104 2.71 10.94 0.88
N GLN A 105 2.11 12.11 1.11
CA GLN A 105 1.04 12.26 2.10
C GLN A 105 -0.23 11.52 1.69
N THR A 106 -0.57 11.56 0.41
CA THR A 106 -1.74 10.85 -0.15
C THR A 106 -1.57 9.35 0.00
N TRP A 107 -0.40 8.82 -0.32
CA TRP A 107 -0.04 7.43 -0.07
C TRP A 107 -0.19 7.04 1.42
N LYS A 108 0.40 7.81 2.33
CA LYS A 108 0.30 7.54 3.78
C LYS A 108 -1.15 7.52 4.27
N ASN A 109 -1.97 8.46 3.80
CA ASN A 109 -3.39 8.50 4.15
C ASN A 109 -4.15 7.29 3.56
N ALA A 110 -3.84 6.91 2.31
CA ALA A 110 -4.50 5.81 1.63
C ALA A 110 -4.23 4.43 2.28
N LEU A 111 -3.09 4.26 2.97
CA LEU A 111 -2.83 3.06 3.77
C LEU A 111 -3.83 2.88 4.93
N HIS A 112 -4.43 3.97 5.42
CA HIS A 112 -5.42 3.96 6.49
C HIS A 112 -6.85 4.07 5.95
N GLU A 113 -7.06 4.86 4.90
CA GLU A 113 -8.32 5.02 4.19
C GLU A 113 -8.17 4.55 2.73
N PRO A 114 -8.29 3.24 2.48
CA PRO A 114 -8.04 2.68 1.15
C PRO A 114 -9.09 3.05 0.12
N PHE A 115 -10.26 3.55 0.54
CA PHE A 115 -11.35 3.96 -0.33
C PHE A 115 -11.58 5.47 -0.24
N ASN A 116 -11.94 6.07 -1.37
CA ASN A 116 -12.52 7.40 -1.40
C ASN A 116 -13.91 7.41 -0.72
N PRO A 117 -14.39 8.56 -0.22
CA PRO A 117 -15.72 8.67 0.35
C PRO A 117 -16.78 8.22 -0.66
N LEU A 118 -17.59 7.23 -0.27
CA LEU A 118 -18.67 6.71 -1.10
C LEU A 118 -19.89 7.62 -1.02
N PRO A 119 -20.63 7.83 -2.12
CA PRO A 119 -21.98 8.37 -2.07
C PRO A 119 -22.88 7.52 -1.17
N PRO A 120 -23.90 8.11 -0.50
CA PRO A 120 -24.84 7.36 0.30
C PRO A 120 -25.50 6.24 -0.51
N GLY A 121 -25.41 4.99 -0.02
CA GLY A 121 -26.02 3.81 -0.66
C GLY A 121 -25.16 3.11 -1.71
N ALA A 122 -23.96 3.63 -2.04
CA ALA A 122 -23.03 2.95 -2.93
C ALA A 122 -22.23 1.88 -2.17
N ARG A 123 -21.99 0.73 -2.83
CA ARG A 123 -21.04 -0.28 -2.32
C ARG A 123 -19.62 0.11 -2.74
N PRO A 124 -18.60 -0.13 -1.90
CA PRO A 124 -17.20 0.07 -2.31
C PRO A 124 -16.89 -0.85 -3.48
N THR A 125 -16.54 -0.28 -4.64
CA THR A 125 -15.97 -1.00 -5.79
C THR A 125 -14.53 -0.55 -6.00
N TYR A 126 -13.77 -1.30 -6.81
CA TYR A 126 -12.38 -0.97 -7.17
C TYR A 126 -12.24 0.45 -7.75
N GLU A 127 -13.27 0.98 -8.40
CA GLU A 127 -13.33 2.33 -8.96
C GLU A 127 -13.19 3.44 -7.90
N TYR A 128 -13.46 3.13 -6.63
CA TYR A 128 -13.33 4.07 -5.52
C TYR A 128 -12.05 3.87 -4.71
N LEU A 129 -11.13 3.01 -5.14
CA LEU A 129 -9.87 2.83 -4.44
C LEU A 129 -9.03 4.11 -4.48
N ARG A 130 -8.68 4.58 -3.29
CA ARG A 130 -7.67 5.61 -3.07
C ARG A 130 -6.28 4.99 -2.96
N LEU A 131 -6.19 3.80 -2.36
CA LEU A 131 -4.96 3.02 -2.30
C LEU A 131 -4.76 2.28 -3.62
N HIS A 132 -3.54 2.30 -4.14
CA HIS A 132 -3.20 1.59 -5.36
C HIS A 132 -3.56 0.09 -5.24
N GLU A 133 -4.12 -0.51 -6.29
CA GLU A 133 -4.65 -1.88 -6.28
C GLU A 133 -3.62 -2.91 -5.80
N ALA A 134 -2.37 -2.81 -6.29
CA ALA A 134 -1.28 -3.68 -5.86
C ALA A 134 -0.92 -3.59 -4.37
N ALA A 135 -1.26 -2.47 -3.70
CA ALA A 135 -1.13 -2.35 -2.25
C ALA A 135 -2.41 -2.73 -1.50
N TYR A 136 -3.57 -2.65 -2.15
CA TYR A 136 -4.84 -3.08 -1.58
C TYR A 136 -4.96 -4.61 -1.54
N ALA A 137 -4.57 -5.30 -2.61
CA ALA A 137 -4.58 -6.76 -2.75
C ALA A 137 -3.16 -7.30 -3.03
N PRO A 138 -2.22 -7.21 -2.06
CA PRO A 138 -0.81 -7.47 -2.29
C PRO A 138 -0.48 -8.92 -2.65
N ILE A 139 -1.26 -9.90 -2.20
CA ILE A 139 -1.03 -11.31 -2.54
C ILE A 139 -1.35 -11.56 -4.01
N ALA A 140 -2.51 -11.10 -4.48
CA ALA A 140 -2.93 -11.24 -5.88
C ALA A 140 -1.96 -10.48 -6.81
N ALA A 141 -1.59 -9.25 -6.45
CA ALA A 141 -0.63 -8.47 -7.22
C ALA A 141 0.77 -9.09 -7.23
N GLY A 142 1.24 -9.59 -6.09
CA GLY A 142 2.52 -10.29 -5.99
C GLY A 142 2.58 -11.51 -6.90
N ARG A 143 1.53 -12.33 -6.91
CA ARG A 143 1.42 -13.50 -7.80
C ARG A 143 1.46 -13.11 -9.27
N SER A 144 0.64 -12.14 -9.67
CA SER A 144 0.62 -11.66 -11.06
C SER A 144 1.97 -11.08 -11.51
N LEU A 145 2.71 -10.45 -10.59
CA LEU A 145 4.05 -9.92 -10.87
C LEU A 145 5.11 -11.01 -10.96
N ASP A 146 5.02 -12.06 -10.14
CA ASP A 146 5.90 -13.22 -10.24
C ASP A 146 5.66 -14.00 -11.55
N GLU A 147 4.39 -14.19 -11.93
CA GLU A 147 4.01 -14.81 -13.20
C GLU A 147 4.59 -14.04 -14.40
N TRP A 148 4.40 -12.71 -14.42
CA TRP A 148 5.00 -11.87 -15.45
C TRP A 148 6.53 -11.97 -15.46
N ALA A 149 7.16 -11.98 -14.28
CA ALA A 149 8.61 -12.06 -14.17
C ALA A 149 9.15 -13.42 -14.67
N GLU A 150 8.42 -14.51 -14.42
CA GLU A 150 8.73 -15.85 -14.93
C GLU A 150 8.63 -15.90 -16.46
N GLU A 151 7.55 -15.39 -17.04
CA GLU A 151 7.36 -15.29 -18.50
C GLU A 151 8.50 -14.52 -19.20
N HIS A 152 9.09 -13.56 -18.50
CA HIS A 152 10.21 -12.74 -18.97
C HIS A 152 11.59 -13.24 -18.50
N GLY A 153 11.68 -14.48 -18.01
CA GLY A 153 12.94 -15.15 -17.68
C GLY A 153 13.69 -14.56 -16.47
N LYS A 154 12.98 -13.92 -15.53
CA LYS A 154 13.56 -13.35 -14.30
C LYS A 154 13.60 -14.35 -13.12
N GLY A 155 12.94 -15.49 -13.25
CA GLY A 155 12.90 -16.58 -12.27
C GLY A 155 11.61 -16.61 -11.44
N GLU A 156 11.37 -17.75 -10.81
CA GLU A 156 10.24 -17.98 -9.90
C GLU A 156 10.35 -17.07 -8.67
N HIS A 157 9.22 -16.51 -8.22
CA HIS A 157 9.14 -15.62 -7.05
C HIS A 157 10.09 -14.40 -7.08
N ALA A 158 10.44 -13.91 -8.29
CA ALA A 158 11.38 -12.81 -8.47
C ALA A 158 10.93 -11.50 -7.80
N VAL A 159 9.62 -11.32 -7.58
CA VAL A 159 9.08 -10.15 -6.91
C VAL A 159 8.75 -10.45 -5.45
N THR A 160 7.93 -11.48 -5.18
CA THR A 160 7.47 -11.75 -3.81
C THR A 160 8.56 -12.28 -2.89
N GLY A 161 9.50 -13.08 -3.42
CA GLY A 161 10.60 -13.66 -2.64
C GLY A 161 11.60 -12.62 -2.11
N GLY A 162 11.64 -11.44 -2.71
CA GLY A 162 12.49 -10.32 -2.29
C GLY A 162 11.80 -9.31 -1.37
N LEU A 163 10.52 -9.48 -1.06
CA LEU A 163 9.81 -8.52 -0.22
C LEU A 163 10.27 -8.62 1.24
N PRO A 164 10.46 -7.47 1.93
CA PRO A 164 10.86 -7.48 3.32
C PRO A 164 9.73 -8.06 4.18
N THR A 165 10.10 -9.04 5.02
CA THR A 165 9.21 -9.58 6.06
C THR A 165 8.79 -8.48 7.02
N LEU A 166 7.52 -8.49 7.44
CA LEU A 166 7.01 -7.55 8.44
C LEU A 166 7.65 -7.86 9.81
N SER A 167 8.50 -6.95 10.30
CA SER A 167 9.07 -7.06 11.65
C SER A 167 8.06 -6.59 12.71
N LEU A 168 8.23 -7.01 13.97
CA LEU A 168 7.43 -6.51 15.10
C LEU A 168 7.51 -4.98 15.22
N LEU A 169 8.68 -4.40 14.93
CA LEU A 169 8.90 -2.96 14.96
C LEU A 169 8.11 -2.24 13.86
N ASP A 170 8.11 -2.80 12.64
CA ASP A 170 7.33 -2.25 11.53
C ASP A 170 5.83 -2.30 11.82
N GLU A 171 5.35 -3.42 12.37
CA GLU A 171 3.95 -3.60 12.74
C GLU A 171 3.53 -2.65 13.88
N MET A 172 4.40 -2.45 14.88
CA MET A 172 4.19 -1.44 15.92
C MET A 172 4.13 -0.03 15.33
N GLY A 173 5.02 0.30 14.38
CA GLY A 173 5.00 1.57 13.66
C GLY A 173 3.68 1.79 12.92
N GLN A 174 3.21 0.78 12.17
CA GLN A 174 1.92 0.82 11.48
C GLN A 174 0.74 1.02 12.43
N LEU A 175 0.76 0.35 13.59
CA LEU A 175 -0.28 0.48 14.60
C LEU A 175 -0.32 1.90 15.17
N LEU A 176 0.84 2.46 15.53
CA LEU A 176 0.94 3.81 16.05
C LEU A 176 0.51 4.86 15.02
N ASP A 177 0.89 4.69 13.76
CA ASP A 177 0.46 5.59 12.68
C ASP A 177 -1.04 5.48 12.42
N GLY A 178 -1.62 4.27 12.46
CA GLY A 178 -3.06 4.05 12.38
C GLY A 178 -3.83 4.71 13.53
N LEU A 179 -3.32 4.63 14.76
CA LEU A 179 -3.91 5.33 15.91
C LEU A 179 -3.80 6.85 15.76
N LYS A 180 -2.64 7.38 15.38
CA LYS A 180 -2.48 8.82 15.12
C LYS A 180 -3.44 9.30 14.03
N TYR A 181 -3.63 8.50 12.99
CA TYR A 181 -4.55 8.80 11.91
C TYR A 181 -6.00 8.85 12.43
N LEU A 182 -6.43 7.82 13.15
CA LEU A 182 -7.77 7.70 13.71
C LEU A 182 -8.13 8.87 14.66
N TYR A 183 -7.15 9.37 15.42
CA TYR A 183 -7.31 10.47 16.36
C TYR A 183 -6.81 11.83 15.84
N ARG A 184 -6.52 11.95 14.53
CA ARG A 184 -5.99 13.19 13.93
C ARG A 184 -6.95 14.37 14.10
N ASP A 185 -8.25 14.11 14.00
CA ASP A 185 -9.29 15.11 14.18
C ASP A 185 -9.92 14.94 15.56
N MET A 186 -9.49 15.77 16.52
CA MET A 186 -9.99 15.72 17.90
C MET A 186 -11.48 16.09 18.04
N TYR A 187 -12.07 16.72 17.01
CA TYR A 187 -13.48 17.14 17.02
C TYR A 187 -14.42 16.10 16.42
N LYS A 188 -13.87 15.12 15.69
CA LYS A 188 -14.63 14.01 15.10
C LYS A 188 -14.52 12.79 16.01
N ARG A 189 -15.66 12.17 16.32
CA ARG A 189 -15.65 10.87 17.00
C ARG A 189 -14.93 9.85 16.09
N PRO A 190 -13.93 9.11 16.60
CA PRO A 190 -13.28 8.05 15.84
C PRO A 190 -14.29 7.07 15.25
N ASP A 191 -14.04 6.60 14.04
CA ASP A 191 -14.82 5.51 13.46
C ASP A 191 -14.72 4.27 14.39
N PRO A 192 -15.85 3.79 14.94
CA PRO A 192 -15.82 2.68 15.88
C PRO A 192 -15.31 1.38 15.24
N VAL A 193 -15.55 1.15 13.94
CA VAL A 193 -15.09 -0.06 13.24
C VAL A 193 -13.57 -0.03 13.06
N ALA A 194 -13.01 1.09 12.59
CA ALA A 194 -11.57 1.28 12.52
C ALA A 194 -10.89 1.18 13.90
N ARG A 195 -11.52 1.73 14.95
CA ARG A 195 -11.03 1.65 16.32
C ARG A 195 -10.98 0.20 16.83
N LEU A 196 -12.03 -0.58 16.59
CA LEU A 196 -12.09 -2.00 16.92
C LEU A 196 -10.94 -2.75 16.23
N ARG A 197 -10.82 -2.59 14.90
CA ARG A 197 -9.78 -3.26 14.09
C ARG A 197 -8.36 -2.97 14.59
N LEU A 198 -8.04 -1.71 14.91
CA LEU A 198 -6.72 -1.36 15.46
C LEU A 198 -6.50 -1.95 16.86
N THR A 199 -7.56 -2.05 17.68
CA THR A 199 -7.47 -2.63 19.02
C THR A 199 -7.22 -4.15 18.95
N GLU A 200 -7.87 -4.85 18.03
CA GLU A 200 -7.64 -6.28 17.77
C GLU A 200 -6.22 -6.53 17.28
N ARG A 201 -5.73 -5.70 16.33
CA ARG A 201 -4.33 -5.77 15.86
C ARG A 201 -3.34 -5.50 16.98
N LYS A 202 -3.62 -4.54 17.87
CA LYS A 202 -2.80 -4.28 19.06
C LYS A 202 -2.69 -5.52 19.95
N ALA A 203 -3.81 -6.20 20.21
CA ALA A 203 -3.80 -7.42 21.01
C ALA A 203 -2.93 -8.51 20.37
N ALA A 204 -3.14 -8.80 19.09
CA ALA A 204 -2.38 -9.82 18.36
C ALA A 204 -0.86 -9.52 18.33
N LEU A 205 -0.49 -8.26 18.13
CA LEU A 205 0.91 -7.83 18.16
C LEU A 205 1.53 -8.01 19.55
N LEU A 206 0.81 -7.65 20.61
CA LEU A 206 1.28 -7.81 21.99
C LEU A 206 1.45 -9.28 22.39
N ASP A 207 0.53 -10.15 21.97
CA ASP A 207 0.66 -11.60 22.16
C ASP A 207 1.95 -12.12 21.49
N ARG A 208 2.23 -11.66 20.26
CA ARG A 208 3.48 -12.01 19.56
C ARG A 208 4.72 -11.47 20.26
N ILE A 209 4.72 -10.21 20.71
CA ILE A 209 5.85 -9.63 21.47
C ILE A 209 6.11 -10.43 22.75
N ALA A 210 5.05 -10.86 23.45
CA ALA A 210 5.20 -11.67 24.66
C ALA A 210 5.93 -13.00 24.39
N ILE A 211 5.64 -13.64 23.26
CA ILE A 211 6.22 -14.91 22.85
C ILE A 211 7.63 -14.73 22.24
N GLU A 212 7.75 -13.87 21.22
CA GLU A 212 8.96 -13.71 20.41
C GLU A 212 10.07 -12.96 21.16
N GLU A 213 9.73 -11.96 21.98
CA GLU A 213 10.71 -11.19 22.77
C GLU A 213 10.77 -11.61 24.25
N GLY A 214 9.93 -12.55 24.69
CA GLY A 214 9.91 -13.04 26.07
C GLY A 214 9.47 -11.99 27.09
N ARG A 215 8.54 -11.09 26.73
CA ARG A 215 8.04 -10.00 27.58
C ARG A 215 6.66 -10.32 28.18
N PRO A 216 6.57 -10.92 29.38
CA PRO A 216 5.30 -11.34 29.96
C PRO A 216 4.34 -10.18 30.25
N GLU A 217 4.84 -8.97 30.48
CA GLU A 217 4.01 -7.77 30.64
C GLU A 217 3.20 -7.45 29.37
N ALA A 218 3.67 -7.84 28.19
CA ALA A 218 2.94 -7.65 26.94
C ALA A 218 1.68 -8.55 26.87
N ALA A 219 1.72 -9.74 27.46
CA ALA A 219 0.54 -10.62 27.54
C ALA A 219 -0.58 -10.00 28.40
N VAL A 220 -0.22 -9.33 29.50
CA VAL A 220 -1.20 -8.60 30.33
C VAL A 220 -1.84 -7.46 29.53
N GLN A 221 -1.03 -6.70 28.79
CA GLN A 221 -1.55 -5.63 27.92
C GLN A 221 -2.38 -6.18 26.75
N ALA A 222 -2.08 -7.38 26.25
CA ALA A 222 -2.86 -8.04 25.22
C ALA A 222 -4.27 -8.41 25.73
N GLU A 223 -4.38 -8.95 26.95
CA GLU A 223 -5.66 -9.19 27.61
C GLU A 223 -6.49 -7.90 27.76
N GLU A 224 -5.88 -6.81 28.20
CA GLU A 224 -6.53 -5.49 28.28
C GLU A 224 -7.04 -5.02 26.91
N ALA A 225 -6.23 -5.17 25.87
CA ALA A 225 -6.61 -4.82 24.51
C ALA A 225 -7.79 -5.69 24.01
N ARG A 226 -7.79 -7.00 24.30
CA ARG A 226 -8.90 -7.91 23.94
C ARG A 226 -10.18 -7.56 24.69
N ALA A 227 -10.09 -7.20 25.97
CA ALA A 227 -11.23 -6.73 26.75
C ALA A 227 -11.82 -5.44 26.15
N LEU A 228 -10.98 -4.49 25.76
CA LEU A 228 -11.42 -3.26 25.08
C LEU A 228 -12.06 -3.56 23.71
N ALA A 229 -11.48 -4.47 22.92
CA ALA A 229 -12.06 -4.88 21.64
C ALA A 229 -13.45 -5.52 21.82
N ALA A 230 -13.63 -6.37 22.85
CA ALA A 230 -14.93 -6.95 23.17
C ALA A 230 -15.98 -5.88 23.54
N GLN A 231 -15.59 -4.86 24.32
CA GLN A 231 -16.45 -3.73 24.64
C GLN A 231 -16.86 -2.95 23.38
N LEU A 232 -15.89 -2.61 22.52
CA LEU A 232 -16.14 -1.88 21.27
C LEU A 232 -17.06 -2.67 20.33
N ARG A 233 -16.88 -3.99 20.24
CA ARG A 233 -17.76 -4.85 19.43
C ARG A 233 -19.20 -4.82 19.95
N ALA A 234 -19.39 -4.92 21.26
CA ALA A 234 -20.72 -4.82 21.87
C ALA A 234 -21.37 -3.44 21.66
N GLU A 235 -20.59 -2.35 21.70
CA GLU A 235 -21.08 -1.00 21.38
C GLU A 235 -21.55 -0.88 19.93
N ILE A 236 -20.80 -1.45 18.97
CA ILE A 236 -21.15 -1.43 17.54
C ILE A 236 -22.43 -2.26 17.30
N GLU A 237 -22.50 -3.46 17.86
CA GLU A 237 -23.66 -4.35 17.69
C GLU A 237 -24.92 -3.79 18.37
N GLY A 238 -24.77 -3.09 19.51
CA GLY A 238 -25.90 -2.45 20.21
C GLY A 238 -26.37 -1.12 19.61
N THR A 239 -25.66 -0.59 18.60
CA THR A 239 -26.03 0.65 17.89
C THR A 239 -26.48 0.43 16.44
N ALA A 240 -26.43 -0.82 15.95
CA ALA A 240 -26.97 -1.27 14.67
C ALA A 240 -28.46 -1.63 14.78
#